data_AF-A0AAU6ZQT0-F1
#
_entry.id   AF-A0AAU6ZQT0-F1
#
_cell.length_a   1.000
_cell.length_b   1.000
_cell.length_c   1.000
_cell.angle_alpha   90.00
_cell.angle_beta   90.00
_cell.angle_gamma   90.00
#
_symmetry.space_group_name_H-M   'P 1'
#
loop_
_entity.id
_entity.type
_entity.pdbx_description
1 polymer ?
#
loop_
_entity_poly.entity_id
_entity_poly.type
_entity_poly.pdbx_seq_one_letter_code
_entity_poly.pdbx_strand_id
1 'polypeptide(L)' 'MILADVGAEVIGIRPATDTDDAPRDPALGGRRVTSANLKDAEDVRAVRELARHADVLLEGFDRRCRAAGYRPCRID' A
#
# COMPACT_ATOMS: atom_id res chain seq x y z
N MET A 1 -3.39 -13.37 -6.07
CA MET A 1 -4.19 -12.14 -6.29
C MET A 1 -4.18 -11.87 -7.78
N ILE A 2 -5.33 -11.66 -8.43
CA ILE A 2 -5.45 -11.70 -9.90
C ILE A 2 -4.32 -10.95 -10.63
N LEU A 3 -3.95 -9.71 -10.24
CA LEU A 3 -2.86 -8.99 -10.93
C LEU A 3 -1.51 -9.69 -10.82
N ALA A 4 -1.14 -10.19 -9.65
CA ALA A 4 0.09 -10.96 -9.47
C ALA A 4 0.03 -12.29 -10.24
N ASP A 5 -1.14 -12.92 -10.27
CA ASP A 5 -1.36 -14.21 -10.93
C ASP A 5 -1.24 -14.08 -12.47
N VAL A 6 -1.51 -12.90 -13.03
CA VAL A 6 -1.30 -12.57 -14.46
C VAL A 6 0.08 -11.95 -14.75
N GLY A 7 1.00 -11.96 -13.78
CA GLY A 7 2.39 -11.56 -13.99
C GLY A 7 2.74 -10.11 -13.66
N ALA A 8 1.83 -9.33 -13.06
CA ALA A 8 2.16 -7.98 -12.61
C ALA A 8 3.07 -8.01 -11.38
N GLU A 9 4.00 -7.06 -11.31
CA GLU A 9 4.70 -6.78 -10.07
C GLU A 9 3.78 -6.02 -9.12
N VAL A 10 3.53 -6.58 -7.95
CA VAL A 10 2.59 -6.02 -6.98
C VAL A 10 3.34 -5.70 -5.70
N ILE A 11 3.25 -4.44 -5.27
CA ILE A 11 3.80 -3.95 -4.00
C ILE A 11 2.62 -3.55 -3.11
N GLY A 12 2.47 -4.25 -1.99
CA GLY A 12 1.47 -3.95 -0.97
C GLY A 12 2.06 -3.06 0.12
N ILE A 13 1.47 -1.88 0.35
CA ILE A 13 1.85 -0.98 1.43
C ILE A 13 0.87 -1.18 2.59
N ARG A 14 1.38 -1.59 3.75
CA ARG A 14 0.61 -1.73 4.99
C ARG A 14 0.89 -0.56 5.94
N PRO A 15 -0.06 -0.22 6.83
CA PRO A 15 0.23 0.70 7.93
C PRO A 15 1.45 0.26 8.73
N ALA A 16 2.33 1.18 9.12
CA ALA A 16 3.51 0.91 9.95
C ALA A 16 3.20 0.29 11.33
N THR A 17 1.95 0.30 11.77
CA THR A 17 1.49 -0.38 12.99
C THR A 17 1.26 -1.88 12.81
N ASP A 18 1.20 -2.36 11.57
CA ASP A 18 1.09 -3.79 11.26
C ASP A 18 2.51 -4.39 11.33
N THR A 19 2.80 -5.11 12.40
CA THR A 19 4.06 -5.85 12.54
C THR A 19 4.10 -7.01 11.54
N ASP A 20 5.32 -7.42 11.15
CA ASP A 20 5.57 -8.58 10.27
C ASP A 20 5.00 -9.92 10.81
N ASP A 21 4.57 -9.94 12.08
CA ASP A 21 3.90 -11.07 12.75
C ASP A 21 2.41 -11.21 12.42
N ALA A 22 1.82 -10.32 11.61
CA ALA A 22 0.46 -10.51 11.14
C ALA A 22 0.36 -11.82 10.31
N PRO A 23 -0.64 -12.68 10.56
CA PRO A 23 -0.77 -13.96 9.85
C PRO A 23 -0.59 -13.78 8.35
N ARG A 24 0.36 -14.53 7.76
CA ARG A 24 0.64 -14.50 6.33
C ARG A 24 -0.58 -15.05 5.59
N ASP A 25 -1.51 -14.17 5.26
CA ASP A 25 -2.70 -14.51 4.51
C ASP A 25 -2.29 -15.13 3.15
N PRO A 26 -2.67 -16.39 2.87
CA PRO A 26 -2.33 -17.10 1.64
C PRO A 26 -2.79 -16.37 0.37
N ALA A 27 -3.85 -15.56 0.45
CA ALA A 27 -4.34 -14.73 -0.67
C ALA A 27 -3.31 -13.66 -1.09
N LEU A 28 -2.30 -13.42 -0.26
CA LEU A 28 -1.25 -12.43 -0.47
C LEU A 28 0.01 -13.03 -1.10
N GLY A 29 -0.04 -14.28 -1.57
CA GLY A 29 0.99 -14.83 -2.45
C GLY A 29 1.17 -13.96 -3.69
N GLY A 30 2.42 -13.79 -4.13
CA GLY A 30 2.77 -13.07 -5.37
C GLY A 30 2.98 -11.57 -5.26
N ARG A 31 3.04 -10.98 -4.05
CA ARG A 31 3.37 -9.55 -3.86
C ARG A 31 4.49 -9.33 -2.86
N ARG A 32 5.26 -8.26 -3.05
CA ARG A 32 6.17 -7.73 -2.03
C ARG A 32 5.37 -6.86 -1.06
N VAL A 33 5.61 -6.99 0.23
CA VAL A 33 4.92 -6.19 1.25
C VAL A 33 5.94 -5.29 1.94
N THR A 34 5.59 -4.02 2.12
CA THR A 34 6.35 -3.05 2.88
C THR A 34 5.40 -2.24 3.76
N SER A 35 5.93 -1.52 4.73
CA SER A 35 5.16 -0.71 5.66
C SER A 35 5.47 0.77 5.50
N ALA A 36 4.47 1.62 5.71
CA ALA A 36 4.62 3.07 5.71
C ALA A 36 3.59 3.72 6.66
N ASN A 37 3.99 4.80 7.31
CA ASN A 37 3.14 5.69 8.06
C ASN A 37 2.69 6.86 7.17
N LEU A 38 1.52 6.75 6.54
CA LEU A 38 0.98 7.78 5.65
C LEU A 38 0.52 9.08 6.36
N LYS A 39 0.87 9.27 7.64
CA LYS A 39 0.76 10.55 8.36
C LYS A 39 2.10 11.27 8.45
N ASP A 40 3.19 10.57 8.21
CA ASP A 40 4.53 11.11 8.16
C ASP A 40 4.85 11.65 6.76
N ALA A 41 5.50 12.81 6.69
CA ALA A 41 5.74 13.50 5.43
C ALA A 41 6.86 12.87 4.58
N GLU A 42 7.79 12.16 5.20
CA GLU A 42 8.86 11.42 4.52
C GLU A 42 8.30 10.14 3.90
N ASP A 43 7.51 9.38 4.66
CA ASP A 43 6.85 8.17 4.17
C ASP A 43 5.86 8.49 3.04
N VAL A 44 5.09 9.58 3.16
CA VAL A 44 4.24 10.05 2.07
C VAL A 44 5.05 10.37 0.81
N ARG A 45 6.24 10.95 0.96
CA ARG A 45 7.13 11.25 -0.19
C ARG A 45 7.65 9.98 -0.84
N ALA A 46 8.08 8.99 -0.05
CA ALA A 46 8.56 7.71 -0.55
C ALA A 46 7.45 6.94 -1.29
N VAL A 47 6.24 6.88 -0.73
CA VAL A 47 5.09 6.23 -1.37
C VAL A 47 4.67 6.95 -2.66
N ARG A 48 4.72 8.28 -2.70
CA ARG A 48 4.47 9.04 -3.93
C ARG A 48 5.52 8.79 -5.00
N GLU A 49 6.79 8.69 -4.63
CA GLU A 49 7.85 8.33 -5.58
C GLU A 49 7.61 6.94 -6.16
N LEU A 50 7.28 5.96 -5.31
CA LEU A 50 6.93 4.62 -5.78
C LEU A 50 5.73 4.65 -6.74
N ALA A 51 4.69 5.41 -6.39
CA ALA A 51 3.49 5.54 -7.20
C ALA A 51 3.75 6.23 -8.56
N ARG A 52 4.76 7.11 -8.66
CA ARG A 52 5.17 7.72 -9.94
C ARG A 52 5.74 6.70 -10.93
N HIS A 53 6.34 5.61 -10.45
CA HIS A 53 6.89 4.54 -11.29
C HIS A 53 5.90 3.37 -11.50
N ALA A 54 4.72 3.41 -10.86
CA ALA A 54 3.73 2.35 -10.97
C ALA A 54 2.77 2.60 -12.14
N ASP A 55 2.45 1.55 -12.89
CA ASP A 55 1.41 1.62 -13.93
C ASP A 55 0.00 1.78 -13.34
N VAL A 56 -0.22 1.21 -12.15
CA VAL A 56 -1.53 1.18 -11.47
C VAL A 56 -1.35 1.41 -9.97
N LEU A 57 -2.11 2.35 -9.43
CA LEU A 57 -2.31 2.52 -7.99
C LEU A 57 -3.69 2.00 -7.58
N LEU A 58 -3.73 1.03 -6.67
CA LEU A 58 -4.96 0.53 -6.07
C LEU A 58 -5.12 1.09 -4.65
N GLU A 59 -6.15 1.91 -4.43
CA GLU A 59 -6.51 2.41 -3.10
C GLU A 59 -7.89 1.91 -2.65
N GLY A 60 -7.95 1.37 -1.43
CA GLY A 60 -9.19 1.00 -0.74
C GLY A 60 -9.65 2.09 0.24
N PHE A 61 -9.51 3.37 -0.12
CA PHE A 61 -9.68 4.49 0.79
C PHE A 61 -11.16 4.69 1.17
N ASP A 62 -11.57 4.22 2.35
CA ASP A 62 -12.95 4.27 2.84
C ASP A 62 -13.17 5.27 4.00
N ARG A 63 -14.37 5.21 4.61
CA ARG A 63 -14.73 6.02 5.79
C ARG A 63 -13.79 5.79 6.98
N ARG A 64 -13.31 4.57 7.21
CA ARG A 64 -12.42 4.21 8.32
C ARG A 64 -11.03 4.83 8.12
N CYS A 65 -10.48 4.78 6.92
CA CYS A 65 -9.21 5.45 6.59
C CYS A 65 -9.30 6.96 6.86
N ARG A 66 -10.41 7.59 6.44
CA ARG A 66 -10.65 9.02 6.63
C ARG A 66 -10.77 9.40 8.11
N ALA A 67 -11.48 8.59 8.91
CA ALA A 67 -11.60 8.77 10.36
C ALA A 67 -10.26 8.58 11.10
N ALA A 68 -9.40 7.67 10.64
CA ALA A 68 -8.06 7.46 11.18
C ALA A 68 -7.05 8.56 10.81
N GLY A 69 -7.47 9.58 10.04
CA GLY A 69 -6.65 10.73 9.67
C GLY A 69 -5.84 10.55 8.39
N TYR A 70 -5.98 9.43 7.69
CA TYR A 70 -5.33 9.23 6.39
C TYR A 70 -5.93 10.13 5.30
N ARG A 71 -5.23 10.25 4.17
CA ARG A 71 -5.69 10.96 2.98
C ARG A 71 -5.55 10.05 1.75
N PRO A 72 -6.42 10.18 0.73
CA PRO A 72 -6.23 9.48 -0.54
C PRO A 72 -4.85 9.79 -1.11
N CYS A 73 -4.21 8.81 -1.71
CA CYS A 73 -2.93 9.04 -2.35
C CYS A 73 -3.19 9.65 -3.72
N ARG A 74 -2.76 10.90 -3.93
CA ARG A 74 -2.80 11.54 -5.24
C ARG A 74 -1.41 11.58 -5.87
N ILE A 75 -1.35 11.26 -7.16
CA ILE A 75 -0.11 11.15 -7.96
C ILE A 75 0.12 12.42 -8.80
N ASP A 76 -0.78 13.42 -8.74
CA ASP A 76 -0.64 14.70 -9.43
C ASP A 76 0.56 15.54 -8.96
#